data_AF-A0A3S1NFN6-F1
#
_entry.id   AF-A0A3S1NFN6-F1
#
_cell.length_a   1.000
_cell.length_b   1.000
_cell.length_c   1.000
_cell.angle_alpha   90.00
_cell.angle_beta   90.00
_cell.angle_gamma   90.00
#
_symmetry.space_group_name_H-M   'P 1'
#
loop_
_entity.id
_entity.type
_entity.pdbx_description
1 polymer ?
#
loop_
_entity_poly.entity_id
_entity_poly.type
_entity_poly.pdbx_seq_one_letter_code
_entity_poly.pdbx_strand_id
1 'polypeptide(L)'
;MGKLVLTFNPEWSILDASVEHGHFRGRGDAYFPTDEVSEFIVSLQAYPLKRADLVLRSPGLISISVFPADGVGHLFVRIEVAEEIEARDFARVRLRTDYSRLSRFASQLSLMAKGEVSEIILEEDKA
;
A
#
# COMPACT_ATOMS: atom_id res chain seq x y z
N MET A 1 5.19 13.89 -8.35
CA MET A 1 4.20 13.60 -7.29
C MET A 1 3.58 12.28 -7.61
N GLY A 2 3.85 11.28 -6.78
CA GLY A 2 3.28 9.95 -6.88
C GLY A 2 2.11 9.73 -5.94
N LYS A 3 1.36 8.66 -6.18
CA LYS A 3 0.30 8.19 -5.30
C LYS A 3 0.08 6.69 -5.44
N LEU A 4 -0.45 6.09 -4.37
CA LEU A 4 -1.06 4.78 -4.34
C LEU A 4 -2.57 4.96 -4.13
N VAL A 5 -3.39 4.31 -4.95
CA VAL A 5 -4.83 4.18 -4.75
C VAL A 5 -5.12 2.71 -4.51
N LEU A 6 -5.84 2.40 -3.44
CA LEU A 6 -6.36 1.07 -3.17
C LEU A 6 -7.88 1.10 -3.24
N THR A 7 -8.48 0.17 -3.97
CA THR A 7 -9.93 0.04 -4.12
C THR A 7 -10.36 -1.39 -3.76
N PHE A 8 -11.24 -1.53 -2.77
CA PHE A 8 -11.74 -2.82 -2.33
C PHE A 8 -13.13 -3.09 -2.90
N ASN A 9 -13.27 -4.24 -3.57
CA ASN A 9 -14.55 -4.75 -4.04
C ASN A 9 -15.03 -5.90 -3.12
N PRO A 10 -16.10 -5.67 -2.32
CA PRO A 10 -16.58 -6.66 -1.36
C PRO A 10 -17.28 -7.86 -2.01
N GLU A 11 -17.80 -7.74 -3.23
CA GLU A 11 -18.52 -8.84 -3.92
C GLU A 11 -17.57 -10.00 -4.26
N TRP A 12 -16.31 -9.68 -4.58
CA TRP A 12 -15.28 -10.67 -4.94
C TRP A 12 -14.13 -10.73 -3.94
N SER A 13 -14.18 -9.93 -2.87
CA SER A 13 -13.09 -9.76 -1.91
C SER A 13 -11.75 -9.43 -2.58
N ILE A 14 -11.78 -8.58 -3.62
CA ILE A 14 -10.61 -8.18 -4.41
C ILE A 14 -10.17 -6.78 -3.99
N LEU A 15 -8.86 -6.64 -3.79
CA LEU A 15 -8.16 -5.36 -3.68
C LEU A 15 -7.51 -5.02 -5.02
N ASP A 16 -7.90 -3.89 -5.59
CA ASP A 16 -7.21 -3.25 -6.70
C ASP A 16 -6.18 -2.26 -6.15
N ALA A 17 -4.97 -2.28 -6.69
CA ALA A 17 -3.93 -1.31 -6.41
C ALA A 17 -3.48 -0.61 -7.70
N SER A 18 -3.61 0.71 -7.72
CA SER A 18 -3.12 1.58 -8.77
C SER A 18 -2.00 2.48 -8.24
N VAL A 19 -0.87 2.50 -8.94
CA VAL A 19 0.29 3.31 -8.58
C VAL A 19 0.61 4.30 -9.68
N GLU A 20 0.92 5.53 -9.31
CA GLU A 20 1.35 6.58 -10.23
C GLU A 20 2.59 7.29 -9.70
N HIS A 21 3.53 7.64 -10.58
CA HIS A 21 4.64 8.54 -10.28
C HIS A 21 5.11 9.27 -11.54
N GLY A 22 4.76 10.56 -11.66
CA GLY A 22 5.00 11.33 -12.88
C GLY A 22 4.16 10.76 -14.04
N HIS A 23 4.81 10.35 -15.13
CA HIS A 23 4.14 9.70 -16.27
C HIS A 23 4.07 8.17 -16.15
N PHE A 24 4.67 7.59 -15.10
CA PHE A 24 4.66 6.15 -14.86
C PHE A 24 3.36 5.76 -14.15
N ARG A 25 2.75 4.66 -14.61
CA ARG A 25 1.54 4.05 -14.02
C ARG A 25 1.71 2.54 -13.95
N GLY A 26 1.12 1.93 -12.93
CA GLY A 26 1.05 0.49 -12.77
C GLY A 26 -0.25 0.09 -12.06
N ARG A 27 -0.70 -1.13 -12.31
CA ARG A 27 -1.90 -1.70 -11.68
C ARG A 27 -1.66 -3.16 -11.32
N GLY A 28 -2.34 -3.65 -10.30
CA GLY A 28 -2.44 -5.06 -9.98
C GLY A 28 -3.59 -5.29 -9.00
N ASP A 29 -4.05 -6.52 -8.94
CA ASP A 29 -5.13 -6.93 -8.06
C ASP A 29 -4.78 -8.22 -7.33
N ALA A 30 -5.27 -8.33 -6.10
CA ALA A 30 -5.11 -9.51 -5.28
C ALA A 30 -6.36 -9.70 -4.42
N TYR A 31 -6.58 -10.89 -3.88
CA TYR A 31 -7.54 -11.06 -2.80
C TYR A 31 -7.17 -10.16 -1.61
N PHE A 32 -8.18 -9.69 -0.87
CA PHE A 32 -8.02 -8.88 0.34
C PHE A 32 -8.15 -9.78 1.58
N PRO A 33 -7.05 -10.30 2.13
CA PRO A 33 -7.13 -11.13 3.31
C PRO A 33 -7.09 -10.25 4.57
N THR A 34 -8.12 -10.38 5.41
CA THR A 34 -8.32 -9.49 6.56
C THR A 34 -7.21 -9.62 7.61
N ASP A 35 -6.64 -10.82 7.80
CA ASP A 35 -5.65 -11.10 8.84
C ASP A 35 -4.30 -10.42 8.51
N GLU A 36 -3.75 -10.64 7.32
CA GLU A 36 -2.48 -10.05 6.86
C GLU A 36 -2.58 -8.52 6.80
N VAL A 37 -3.72 -7.98 6.38
CA VAL A 37 -3.97 -6.53 6.40
C VAL A 37 -4.00 -6.00 7.84
N SER A 38 -4.59 -6.74 8.77
CA SER A 38 -4.64 -6.36 10.19
C SER A 38 -3.25 -6.35 10.83
N GLU A 39 -2.44 -7.39 10.58
CA GLU A 39 -1.04 -7.45 11.03
C GLU A 39 -0.21 -6.29 10.45
N PHE A 40 -0.41 -6.01 9.15
CA PHE A 40 0.25 -4.89 8.51
C PHE A 40 -0.14 -3.55 9.14
N ILE A 41 -1.42 -3.29 9.40
CA ILE A 41 -1.89 -2.06 10.07
C ILE A 41 -1.19 -1.88 11.44
N VAL A 42 -1.08 -2.95 12.24
CA VAL A 42 -0.38 -2.90 13.53
C VAL A 42 1.09 -2.54 13.34
N SER A 43 1.74 -3.12 12.34
CA SER A 43 3.16 -2.84 12.05
C SER A 43 3.42 -1.38 11.61
N LEU A 44 2.47 -0.73 10.94
CA LEU A 44 2.57 0.67 10.52
C LEU A 44 2.56 1.67 11.70
N GLN A 45 2.09 1.25 12.87
CA GLN A 45 1.97 2.11 14.07
C GLN A 45 3.23 2.11 14.96
N ALA A 46 4.23 1.28 14.65
CA ALA A 46 5.45 1.21 15.45
C ALA A 46 6.29 2.50 15.37
N TYR A 47 6.87 2.93 16.50
CA TYR A 47 7.84 4.04 16.54
C TYR A 47 9.10 3.66 17.36
N PRO A 48 10.31 3.75 16.79
CA PRO A 48 10.57 3.98 15.37
C PRO A 48 10.17 2.76 14.52
N LEU A 49 9.51 3.01 13.37
CA LEU A 49 9.21 1.97 12.39
C LEU A 49 10.53 1.44 11.82
N LYS A 50 10.78 0.14 11.94
CA LYS A 50 11.95 -0.51 11.33
C LYS A 50 11.66 -0.90 9.90
N ARG A 51 10.58 -1.66 9.73
CA ARG A 51 10.05 -2.12 8.46
C ARG A 51 8.66 -2.70 8.68
N ALA A 52 7.78 -2.49 7.72
CA ALA A 52 6.48 -3.13 7.62
C ALA A 52 6.30 -3.62 6.18
N ASP A 53 5.86 -4.86 6.00
CA ASP A 53 5.65 -5.44 4.68
C ASP A 53 4.26 -6.07 4.62
N LEU A 54 3.54 -5.82 3.53
CA LEU A 54 2.33 -6.51 3.14
C LEU A 54 2.58 -7.12 1.76
N VAL A 55 2.33 -8.42 1.61
CA VAL A 55 2.45 -9.12 0.33
C VAL A 55 1.19 -9.93 0.09
N LEU A 56 0.38 -9.45 -0.84
CA LEU A 56 -0.83 -10.11 -1.29
C LEU A 56 -0.55 -10.81 -2.62
N ARG A 57 -0.97 -12.07 -2.70
CA ARG A 57 -0.73 -12.95 -3.85
C ARG A 57 -2.04 -13.54 -4.31
N SER A 58 -2.16 -13.72 -5.62
CA SER A 58 -3.32 -14.28 -6.31
C SER A 58 -4.52 -13.30 -6.38
N PRO A 59 -5.09 -13.08 -7.59
CA PRO A 59 -4.60 -13.54 -8.89
C PRO A 59 -3.28 -12.89 -9.33
N GLY A 60 -3.01 -11.66 -8.91
CA GLY A 60 -1.79 -10.91 -9.19
C GLY A 60 -0.82 -10.83 -8.01
N LEU A 61 -0.15 -9.69 -7.92
CA LEU A 61 0.76 -9.31 -6.83
C LEU A 61 0.47 -7.88 -6.40
N ILE A 62 0.29 -7.67 -5.10
CA ILE A 62 0.38 -6.36 -4.46
C ILE A 62 1.37 -6.48 -3.30
N SER A 63 2.50 -5.81 -3.40
CA SER A 63 3.53 -5.77 -2.36
C SER A 63 3.75 -4.33 -1.91
N ILE A 64 3.54 -4.06 -0.63
CA ILE A 64 3.72 -2.74 0.00
C ILE A 64 4.76 -2.89 1.10
N SER A 65 5.89 -2.21 0.97
CA SER A 65 6.92 -2.12 2.00
C SER A 65 7.05 -0.69 2.52
N VAL A 66 7.01 -0.52 3.84
CA VAL A 66 7.27 0.76 4.50
C VAL A 66 8.54 0.66 5.33
N PHE A 67 9.44 1.63 5.20
CA PHE A 67 10.73 1.66 5.91
C PHE A 67 11.27 3.09 6.05
N PRO A 68 12.16 3.38 7.01
CA PRO A 68 12.76 4.70 7.17
C PRO A 68 13.44 5.21 5.89
N ALA A 69 13.20 6.47 5.55
CA ALA A 69 13.89 7.17 4.49
C ALA A 69 15.14 7.90 5.00
N ASP A 70 15.02 8.51 6.19
CA ASP A 70 16.11 9.25 6.84
C ASP A 70 15.93 9.26 8.38
N GLY A 71 16.91 9.84 9.08
CA GLY A 71 16.92 9.92 10.53
C GLY A 71 16.02 10.99 11.14
N VAL A 72 15.27 11.76 10.33
CA VAL A 72 14.42 12.88 10.80
C VAL A 72 12.92 12.58 10.70
N GLY A 73 12.55 11.32 10.41
CA GLY A 73 11.18 10.83 10.52
C GLY A 73 10.43 10.68 9.19
N HIS A 74 11.11 10.82 8.04
CA HIS A 74 10.51 10.48 6.76
C HIS A 74 10.56 8.96 6.53
N LEU A 75 9.58 8.47 5.79
CA LEU A 75 9.40 7.06 5.47
C LEU A 75 9.32 6.92 3.95
N PHE A 76 9.82 5.80 3.43
CA PHE A 76 9.52 5.36 2.08
C PHE A 76 8.40 4.33 2.12
N VAL A 77 7.47 4.46 1.19
CA VAL A 77 6.52 3.41 0.83
C VAL A 77 6.89 2.93 -0.56
N ARG A 78 7.37 1.70 -0.65
CA ARG A 78 7.63 1.01 -1.92
C ARG A 78 6.42 0.15 -2.23
N ILE A 79 5.87 0.33 -3.43
CA ILE A 79 4.76 -0.46 -3.94
C ILE A 79 5.22 -1.21 -5.17
N GLU A 80 4.88 -2.48 -5.24
CA GLU A 80 5.08 -3.37 -6.38
C GLU A 80 3.74 -3.98 -6.75
N VAL A 81 3.33 -3.82 -8.01
CA VAL A 81 2.07 -4.37 -8.53
C VAL A 81 2.30 -5.15 -9.81
N ALA A 82 1.57 -6.24 -9.97
CA ALA A 82 1.47 -7.02 -11.21
C ALA A 82 0.08 -7.64 -11.33
N GLU A 83 -0.44 -7.75 -12.56
CA GLU A 83 -1.73 -8.38 -12.85
C GLU A 83 -1.69 -9.91 -12.71
N GLU A 84 -0.51 -10.52 -12.94
CA GLU A 84 -0.31 -11.97 -12.81
C GLU A 84 0.78 -12.27 -11.78
N ILE A 85 0.53 -13.25 -10.91
CA ILE A 85 1.50 -13.67 -9.88
C ILE A 85 2.82 -14.23 -10.46
N GLU A 86 2.77 -14.79 -11.66
CA GLU A 86 3.93 -15.36 -12.38
C GLU A 86 4.64 -14.33 -13.28
N ALA A 87 4.14 -13.09 -13.32
CA ALA A 87 4.75 -12.03 -14.11
C ALA A 87 6.20 -11.82 -13.66
N ARG A 88 7.13 -11.88 -14.63
CA ARG A 88 8.54 -11.57 -14.39
C ARG A 88 8.77 -10.07 -14.19
N ASP A 89 7.85 -9.26 -14.70
CA ASP A 89 7.89 -7.81 -14.65
C ASP A 89 6.77 -7.30 -13.75
N PHE A 90 7.11 -6.42 -12.82
CA PHE A 90 6.17 -5.74 -11.93
C PHE A 90 6.40 -4.24 -12.01
N ALA A 91 5.32 -3.46 -11.91
CA ALA A 91 5.42 -2.01 -11.81
C ALA A 91 5.83 -1.65 -10.37
N ARG A 92 6.96 -0.95 -10.23
CA ARG A 92 7.49 -0.54 -8.92
C ARG A 92 7.50 0.97 -8.80
N VAL A 93 6.84 1.49 -7.75
CA VAL A 93 6.86 2.90 -7.38
C VAL A 93 7.40 3.04 -5.95
N ARG A 94 8.07 4.16 -5.66
CA ARG A 94 8.48 4.53 -4.31
C ARG A 94 7.96 5.93 -4.03
N LEU A 95 7.19 6.07 -2.95
CA LEU A 95 6.66 7.33 -2.44
C LEU A 95 7.42 7.72 -1.18
N ARG A 96 7.74 9.00 -1.01
CA ARG A 96 8.18 9.57 0.27
C ARG A 96 6.96 10.01 1.07
N THR A 97 6.93 9.72 2.36
CA THR A 97 5.85 10.10 3.29
C THR A 97 6.39 10.36 4.70
N ASP A 98 5.51 10.58 5.67
CA ASP A 98 5.81 10.76 7.08
C ASP A 98 4.87 9.92 7.97
N TYR A 99 5.12 9.91 9.28
CA TYR A 99 4.30 9.17 10.24
C TYR A 99 2.84 9.66 10.33
N SER A 100 2.59 10.95 10.12
CA SER A 100 1.23 11.51 10.21
C SER A 100 0.37 11.03 9.05
N ARG A 101 0.91 11.07 7.83
CA ARG A 101 0.25 10.55 6.62
C ARG A 101 0.13 9.04 6.65
N LEU A 102 1.17 8.33 7.10
CA LEU A 102 1.12 6.88 7.26
C LEU A 102 0.06 6.45 8.29
N SER A 103 -0.07 7.16 9.40
CA SER A 103 -1.10 6.88 10.42
C SER A 103 -2.52 7.08 9.89
N ARG A 104 -2.74 8.11 9.07
CA ARG A 104 -4.02 8.32 8.37
C ARG A 104 -4.30 7.17 7.40
N PHE A 105 -3.32 6.78 6.60
CA PHE A 105 -3.43 5.64 5.68
C PHE A 105 -3.74 4.33 6.42
N ALA A 106 -3.06 4.04 7.54
CA ALA A 106 -3.33 2.87 8.36
C ALA A 106 -4.75 2.89 8.96
N SER A 107 -5.24 4.07 9.36
CA SER A 107 -6.61 4.24 9.86
C SER A 107 -7.63 3.97 8.74
N GLN A 108 -7.38 4.47 7.53
CA GLN A 108 -8.22 4.23 6.36
C GLN A 108 -8.21 2.76 5.92
N LEU A 109 -7.06 2.09 5.96
CA LEU A 109 -6.97 0.64 5.74
C LEU A 109 -7.81 -0.15 6.77
N SER A 110 -7.82 0.27 8.03
CA SER A 110 -8.67 -0.35 9.06
C SER A 110 -10.16 -0.18 8.75
N LEU A 111 -10.58 0.98 8.26
CA LEU A 111 -11.96 1.22 7.82
C LEU A 111 -12.30 0.37 6.59
N MET A 112 -11.37 0.22 5.63
CA MET A 112 -11.54 -0.63 4.45
C MET A 112 -11.72 -2.09 4.84
N ALA A 113 -10.91 -2.60 5.77
CA ALA A 113 -11.01 -3.97 6.28
C ALA A 113 -12.35 -4.26 6.99
N LYS A 114 -13.02 -3.22 7.50
CA LYS A 114 -14.37 -3.31 8.10
C LYS A 114 -15.50 -3.10 7.08
N GLY A 115 -15.17 -2.85 5.82
CA GLY A 115 -16.14 -2.53 4.76
C GLY A 115 -16.77 -1.14 4.88
N GLU A 116 -16.18 -0.23 5.66
CA GLU A 116 -16.70 1.13 5.87
C GLU A 116 -16.28 2.10 4.75
N VAL A 117 -15.16 1.83 4.08
CA VAL A 117 -14.70 2.57 2.89
C VAL A 117 -14.26 1.62 1.80
N SER A 118 -14.50 1.97 0.54
CA SER A 118 -14.12 1.17 -0.62
C SER A 118 -12.88 1.68 -1.34
N GLU A 119 -12.43 2.91 -1.08
CA GLU A 119 -11.28 3.52 -1.74
C GLU A 119 -10.44 4.32 -0.74
N ILE A 120 -9.12 4.17 -0.81
CA ILE A 120 -8.16 4.92 0.00
C ILE A 120 -6.96 5.37 -0.86
N ILE A 121 -6.37 6.50 -0.49
CA ILE A 121 -5.31 7.14 -1.27
C ILE A 121 -4.14 7.50 -0.35
N LEU A 122 -2.93 7.12 -0.74
CA LEU A 122 -1.68 7.61 -0.15
C LEU A 122 -0.95 8.47 -1.19
N GLU A 123 -0.85 9.77 -0.94
CA GLU A 123 -0.09 10.69 -1.76
C GLU A 123 1.36 10.81 -1.27
N GLU A 124 2.28 10.99 -2.22
CA GLU A 124 3.65 11.38 -1.94
C GLU A 124 3.70 12.76 -1.27
N ASP A 125 4.61 12.92 -0.32
CA ASP A 125 4.88 14.20 0.30
C ASP A 125 5.37 15.23 -0.73
N LYS A 126 4.86 16.45 -0.62
CA LYS A 126 5.37 17.57 -1.40
C LYS A 126 6.64 18.04 -0.69
N ALA A 127 7.79 17.70 -1.26
CA ALA A 127 9.07 18.25 -0.84
C ALA A 127 9.06 19.78 -0.82
#